data_AF-A0A7C4M602-F1
#
_entry.id   AF-A0A7C4M602-F1
#
_cell.length_a   1.000
_cell.length_b   1.000
_cell.length_c   1.000
_cell.angle_alpha   90.00
_cell.angle_beta   90.00
_cell.angle_gamma   90.00
#
_symmetry.space_group_name_H-M   'P 1'
#
loop_
_entity.id
_entity.type
_entity.pdbx_description
1 polymer ?
#
loop_
_entity_poly.entity_id
_entity_poly.type
_entity_poly.pdbx_seq_one_letter_code
_entity_poly.pdbx_strand_id
1 'polypeptide(L)'
;MADVLKKYNKDGWMLVFESDYGGCLTTRTVQGIFHDALRKTGIKKEATCHSLRHSFATHLLESGTDICYIQELLGHNNVATTQIYTKVTNYGLKNIKSPL
;
A
#
# COMPACT_ATOMS: atom_id res chain seq x y z
N MET A 1 8.29 8.70 5.91
CA MET A 1 8.82 8.39 4.57
C MET A 1 10.25 8.91 4.36
N ALA A 2 10.56 10.16 4.78
CA ALA A 2 11.91 10.74 4.65
C ALA A 2 13.04 9.91 5.31
N ASP A 3 12.79 9.23 6.43
CA ASP A 3 13.84 8.49 7.15
C ASP A 3 14.23 7.16 6.50
N VAL A 4 13.32 6.54 5.73
CA VAL A 4 13.65 5.33 4.95
C VAL A 4 14.54 5.70 3.77
N LEU A 5 14.27 6.85 3.13
CA LEU A 5 14.97 7.29 1.92
C LEU A 5 16.43 7.70 2.17
N LYS A 6 16.75 8.20 3.38
CA LYS A 6 18.12 8.56 3.77
C LYS A 6 19.08 7.36 3.79
N LYS A 7 18.58 6.14 3.98
CA LYS A 7 19.38 4.92 4.09
C LYS A 7 19.91 4.41 2.74
N TYR A 8 19.28 4.78 1.63
CA TYR A 8 19.55 4.20 0.30
C TYR A 8 20.39 5.10 -0.62
N ASN A 9 21.02 6.15 -0.08
CA ASN A 9 21.82 7.08 -0.88
C ASN A 9 23.27 6.61 -1.01
N LYS A 10 23.57 5.76 -2.00
CA LYS A 10 24.95 5.31 -2.24
C LYS A 10 25.68 5.99 -3.42
N ASP A 11 25.02 6.44 -4.48
CA ASP A 11 25.74 6.87 -5.70
C ASP A 11 25.12 8.06 -6.47
N GLY A 12 24.45 9.01 -5.80
CA GLY A 12 24.02 10.28 -6.41
C GLY A 12 22.78 10.22 -7.31
N TRP A 13 22.23 9.03 -7.55
CA TRP A 13 20.88 8.81 -8.05
C TRP A 13 20.06 8.24 -6.89
N MET A 14 19.07 8.99 -6.39
CA MET A 14 18.27 8.58 -5.22
C MET A 14 17.30 7.45 -5.59
N LEU A 15 17.82 6.24 -5.79
CA LEU A 15 17.05 5.03 -6.02
C LEU A 15 16.78 4.35 -4.68
N VAL A 16 15.50 4.13 -4.38
CA VAL A 16 15.08 3.37 -3.20
C VAL A 16 15.19 1.87 -3.44
N PHE A 17 15.02 1.47 -4.71
CA PHE A 17 15.06 0.09 -5.16
C PHE A 17 15.92 -0.01 -6.42
N GLU A 18 17.00 -0.77 -6.32
CA GLU A 18 17.93 -1.05 -7.41
C GLU A 18 17.63 -2.41 -8.02
N SER A 19 18.00 -2.57 -9.29
CA SER A 19 18.02 -3.89 -9.93
C SER A 19 19.39 -4.55 -9.74
N ASP A 20 19.44 -5.89 -9.76
CA ASP A 20 20.69 -6.65 -9.69
C ASP A 20 21.65 -6.34 -10.86
N TYR A 21 21.14 -5.76 -11.95
CA TYR A 21 21.90 -5.32 -13.11
C TYR A 21 22.35 -3.85 -13.03
N GLY A 22 22.13 -3.20 -11.88
CA GLY A 22 22.28 -1.76 -11.71
C GLY A 22 21.05 -0.98 -12.21
N GLY A 23 20.91 0.26 -11.73
CA GLY A 23 19.82 1.16 -12.13
C GLY A 23 18.45 0.84 -11.52
N CYS A 24 17.41 1.51 -12.02
CA CYS A 24 16.07 1.49 -11.45
C CYS A 24 15.41 0.10 -11.53
N LEU A 25 14.88 -0.38 -10.41
CA LEU A 25 14.03 -1.56 -10.41
C LEU A 25 12.72 -1.26 -11.19
N THR A 26 12.45 -2.06 -12.22
CA THR A 26 11.24 -1.87 -13.04
C THR A 26 10.00 -2.48 -12.39
N THR A 27 8.82 -1.95 -12.71
CA THR A 27 7.53 -2.50 -12.27
C THR A 27 7.36 -3.97 -12.66
N ARG A 28 7.80 -4.35 -13.86
CA ARG A 28 7.77 -5.74 -14.34
C ARG A 28 8.63 -6.65 -13.48
N THR A 29 9.82 -6.19 -13.09
CA THR A 29 10.72 -6.97 -12.23
C THR A 29 10.09 -7.18 -10.85
N VAL A 30 9.53 -6.14 -10.24
CA VAL A 30 8.82 -6.24 -8.95
C VAL A 30 7.66 -7.23 -9.04
N GLN A 31 6.86 -7.16 -10.12
CA GLN A 31 5.77 -8.10 -10.34
C GLN A 31 6.28 -9.54 -10.45
N GLY A 32 7.36 -9.78 -11.21
CA GLY A 32 7.96 -11.11 -11.33
C GLY A 32 8.42 -11.67 -9.98
N ILE A 33 9.18 -10.88 -9.22
CA ILE A 33 9.65 -11.24 -7.87
C ILE A 33 8.46 -11.57 -6.96
N PHE A 34 7.40 -10.76 -7.01
CA PHE A 34 6.20 -10.99 -6.22
C PHE A 34 5.50 -12.31 -6.57
N HIS A 35 5.29 -12.61 -7.85
CA HIS A 35 4.63 -13.86 -8.26
C HIS A 35 5.46 -15.09 -7.89
N ASP A 36 6.79 -14.99 -7.98
CA ASP A 36 7.69 -16.05 -7.54
C ASP A 36 7.63 -16.27 -6.04
N ALA A 37 7.56 -15.20 -5.26
CA ALA A 37 7.35 -15.28 -3.82
C ALA A 37 5.98 -15.90 -3.48
N LEU A 38 4.91 -15.45 -4.14
CA LEU A 38 3.55 -15.97 -3.95
C LEU A 38 3.50 -17.48 -4.22
N ARG A 39 4.11 -17.95 -5.30
CA ARG A 39 4.19 -19.38 -5.64
C ARG A 39 4.85 -20.21 -4.54
N LYS A 40 5.91 -19.68 -3.91
CA LYS A 40 6.61 -20.36 -2.80
C LYS A 40 5.78 -20.48 -1.52
N THR A 41 4.76 -19.63 -1.34
CA THR A 41 3.89 -19.68 -0.15
C THR A 41 2.87 -20.82 -0.17
N GLY A 42 2.58 -21.40 -1.33
CA GLY A 42 1.49 -22.37 -1.50
C GLY A 42 0.07 -21.79 -1.41
N ILE A 43 -0.05 -20.46 -1.31
CA ILE A 43 -1.35 -19.77 -1.35
C ILE A 43 -1.96 -19.95 -2.74
N LYS A 44 -3.17 -20.53 -2.78
CA LYS A 44 -3.92 -20.80 -4.03
C LYS A 44 -4.68 -19.58 -4.57
N LYS A 45 -4.80 -18.53 -3.76
CA LYS A 45 -5.51 -17.31 -4.13
C LYS A 45 -4.59 -16.44 -4.99
N GLU A 46 -5.13 -15.97 -6.11
CA GLU A 46 -4.47 -14.96 -6.93
C GLU A 46 -4.23 -13.68 -6.13
N ALA A 47 -2.99 -13.20 -6.16
CA ALA A 47 -2.59 -11.96 -5.53
C ALA A 47 -1.58 -11.23 -6.42
N THR A 48 -1.50 -9.92 -6.27
CA THR A 48 -0.52 -9.07 -6.97
C THR A 48 0.06 -8.04 -5.99
N CYS A 49 1.02 -7.22 -6.44
CA CYS A 49 1.51 -6.09 -5.65
C CYS A 49 0.38 -5.13 -5.21
N HIS A 50 -0.72 -5.03 -5.98
CA HIS A 50 -1.89 -4.24 -5.56
C HIS A 50 -2.60 -4.87 -4.35
N SER A 51 -2.60 -6.20 -4.24
CA SER A 51 -3.15 -6.90 -3.08
C SER A 51 -2.41 -6.50 -1.79
N LEU A 52 -1.08 -6.35 -1.84
CA LEU A 52 -0.31 -5.85 -0.70
C LEU A 52 -0.73 -4.44 -0.29
N ARG A 53 -0.94 -3.55 -1.27
CA ARG A 53 -1.40 -2.17 -1.03
C ARG A 53 -2.79 -2.16 -0.37
N HIS A 54 -3.69 -3.02 -0.85
CA HIS A 54 -5.01 -3.17 -0.26
C HIS A 54 -4.94 -3.71 1.17
N SER A 55 -4.14 -4.75 1.43
CA SER A 55 -3.93 -5.27 2.78
C SER A 55 -3.38 -4.22 3.73
N PHE A 56 -2.42 -3.41 3.29
CA PHE A 56 -1.90 -2.29 4.09
C PHE A 56 -3.00 -1.29 4.45
N ALA A 57 -3.82 -0.87 3.48
CA ALA A 57 -4.94 0.03 3.71
C ALA A 57 -5.98 -0.56 4.68
N THR A 58 -6.34 -1.82 4.49
CA THR A 58 -7.27 -2.54 5.36
C THR A 58 -6.75 -2.63 6.78
N HIS A 59 -5.47 -2.98 6.99
CA HIS A 59 -4.91 -3.04 8.33
C HIS A 59 -4.88 -1.67 9.03
N LEU A 60 -4.57 -0.60 8.30
CA LEU A 60 -4.65 0.75 8.87
C LEU A 60 -6.09 1.09 9.28
N LEU A 61 -7.06 0.78 8.43
CA LEU A 61 -8.47 1.02 8.74
C LEU A 61 -8.96 0.19 9.93
N GLU A 62 -8.59 -1.09 10.01
CA GLU A 62 -8.90 -1.99 11.13
C GLU A 62 -8.26 -1.52 12.44
N SER A 63 -7.09 -0.89 12.37
CA SER A 63 -6.44 -0.26 13.54
C SER A 63 -7.08 1.06 13.98
N GLY A 64 -8.14 1.50 13.30
CA GLY A 64 -8.85 2.75 13.60
C GLY A 64 -8.20 4.00 13.00
N THR A 65 -7.28 3.85 12.04
CA THR A 65 -6.73 5.00 11.31
C THR A 65 -7.82 5.63 10.45
N ASP A 66 -7.96 6.95 10.53
CA ASP A 66 -8.95 7.67 9.74
C ASP A 66 -8.63 7.59 8.24
N ILE A 67 -9.68 7.35 7.46
CA ILE A 67 -9.64 7.09 6.02
C ILE A 67 -8.97 8.23 5.23
N CYS A 68 -9.11 9.48 5.67
CA CYS A 68 -8.48 10.63 5.04
C CYS A 68 -6.94 10.53 5.11
N TYR A 69 -6.40 10.09 6.26
CA TYR A 69 -4.96 9.87 6.41
C TYR A 69 -4.48 8.65 5.63
N ILE A 70 -5.29 7.59 5.55
CA ILE A 70 -4.96 6.40 4.74
C ILE A 70 -4.87 6.79 3.25
N GLN A 71 -5.79 7.63 2.75
CA GLN A 71 -5.76 8.12 1.38
C GLN A 71 -4.49 8.93 1.07
N GLU A 72 -4.10 9.83 1.99
CA GLU A 72 -2.89 10.63 1.86
C GLU A 72 -1.64 9.74 1.83
N LEU A 73 -1.55 8.78 2.75
CA LEU A 73 -0.45 7.81 2.82
C LEU A 73 -0.34 6.93 1.57
N LEU A 74 -1.47 6.60 0.95
CA LEU A 74 -1.50 5.81 -0.28
C LEU A 74 -1.27 6.67 -1.53
N GLY A 75 -1.31 8.00 -1.45
CA GLY A 75 -0.97 8.90 -2.56
C GLY A 75 -1.99 8.92 -3.70
N HIS A 76 -3.29 8.71 -3.41
CA HIS A 76 -4.34 8.79 -4.43
C HIS A 76 -4.78 10.24 -4.64
N ASN A 77 -4.47 10.81 -5.81
CA ASN A 77 -4.96 12.13 -6.25
C ASN A 77 -6.41 12.11 -6.77
N ASN A 78 -7.11 10.96 -6.72
CA ASN A 78 -8.48 10.81 -7.17
C ASN A 78 -9.31 9.94 -6.19
N VAL A 79 -10.33 10.57 -5.60
CA VAL A 79 -11.21 10.06 -4.53
C VAL A 79 -12.07 8.87 -4.96
N ALA A 80 -12.16 8.56 -6.27
CA ALA A 80 -13.04 7.51 -6.81
C ALA A 80 -12.73 6.06 -6.37
N THR A 81 -11.51 5.73 -5.94
CA THR A 81 -11.14 4.37 -5.45
C THR A 81 -11.33 4.16 -3.94
N THR A 82 -11.82 5.17 -3.23
CA THR A 82 -11.87 5.16 -1.75
C THR A 82 -13.22 4.66 -1.22
N GLN A 83 -14.28 4.78 -2.01
CA GLN A 83 -15.63 4.35 -1.62
C GLN A 83 -15.73 2.84 -1.35
N ILE A 84 -14.78 2.02 -1.84
CA ILE A 84 -14.70 0.59 -1.52
C ILE A 84 -14.37 0.39 -0.04
N TYR A 85 -13.46 1.20 0.53
CA TYR A 85 -13.12 1.10 1.97
C TYR A 85 -14.27 1.59 2.86
N THR A 86 -15.04 2.59 2.42
CA THR A 86 -16.23 3.07 3.13
C THR A 86 -17.30 1.98 3.25
N LYS A 87 -17.41 1.07 2.29
CA LYS A 87 -18.36 -0.05 2.36
C LYS A 87 -17.96 -1.13 3.37
N VAL A 88 -16.67 -1.23 3.73
CA VAL A 88 -16.17 -2.28 4.64
C VAL A 88 -16.36 -1.90 6.11
N THR A 89 -16.43 -0.60 6.43
CA THR A 89 -16.53 -0.14 7.82
C THR A 89 -17.75 0.72 8.06
N ASN A 90 -18.82 0.09 8.53
CA ASN A 90 -19.90 0.73 9.29
C ASN A 90 -19.44 1.15 10.72
N TYR A 91 -18.14 1.45 10.90
CA TYR A 91 -17.51 1.72 12.19
C TYR A 91 -17.67 3.19 12.61
N GLY A 92 -17.68 4.12 11.64
CA GLY A 92 -17.86 5.56 11.90
C GLY A 92 -19.30 5.97 12.21
N LEU A 93 -20.31 5.31 11.64
CA LEU A 93 -21.72 5.68 11.84
C LEU A 93 -22.25 5.29 13.23
N LYS A 94 -21.67 4.28 13.89
CA LYS A 94 -22.12 3.84 15.22
C LYS A 94 -21.70 4.78 16.36
N ASN A 95 -20.77 5.70 16.13
CA ASN A 95 -20.24 6.60 17.15
C ASN A 95 -20.61 8.07 16.95
N ILE A 96 -21.43 8.38 15.93
CA ILE A 96 -22.01 9.71 15.75
C ILE A 96 -23.24 9.79 16.65
N LYS A 97 -23.11 10.43 17.81
CA LYS A 97 -24.28 10.96 18.52
C LYS A 97 -24.76 12.18 17.75
N SER A 98 -26.04 12.13 17.37
CA SER A 98 -26.77 13.31 16.92
C SER A 98 -26.63 14.42 17.98
N PRO A 99 -26.28 15.66 17.60
CA PRO A 99 -26.33 16.81 18.51
C PRO A 99 -27.77 17.28 18.80
N LEU A 100 -28.77 16.63 18.20
CA LEU A 100 -30.21 16.76 18.50
C LEU A 100 -30.68 15.54 19.29
#